data_AF-A0A540M0F0-F1
#
_entry.id   AF-A0A540M0F0-F1
#
_cell.length_a   1.000
_cell.length_b   1.000
_cell.length_c   1.000
_cell.angle_alpha   90.00
_cell.angle_beta   90.00
_cell.angle_gamma   90.00
#
_symmetry.space_group_name_H-M   'P 1'
#
loop_
_entity.id
_entity.type
_entity.pdbx_description
1 polymer ?
#
loop_
_entity_poly.entity_id
_entity_poly.type
_entity_poly.pdbx_seq_one_letter_code
_entity_poly.pdbx_strand_id
1 'polypeptide(L)'
;MRLDSNSAKLALQRSGKDFTIMKVLPSGVYQYRFIVDGQWRCSPDLPLAQDDAGNSYNLLDLQDYVPEDIGSISGFEPPQSPDSSYNNLQLGSEDFAKEPPSVPPHLQMTLLNAPASYMEMPPPLSRPQHVVLNHLYMQRGKSGPSVVALGTTERFIAKYVTVVLYKSLQR
;
A
#
# COMPACT_ATOMS: atom_id res chain seq x y z
N MET A 1 -0.44 -5.87 31.99
CA MET A 1 -1.21 -6.77 31.10
C MET A 1 -0.25 -7.74 30.42
N ARG A 2 -0.66 -8.99 30.20
CA ARG A 2 0.14 -9.99 29.46
C ARG A 2 -0.69 -10.62 28.36
N LEU A 3 -0.04 -11.06 27.29
CA LEU A 3 -0.59 -11.96 26.30
C LEU A 3 -0.22 -13.40 26.70
N ASP A 4 -1.15 -14.33 26.61
CA ASP A 4 -0.92 -15.75 26.79
C ASP A 4 -1.34 -16.48 25.53
N SER A 5 -0.40 -17.19 24.93
CA SER A 5 -0.63 -18.09 23.80
C SER A 5 -0.21 -19.51 24.17
N ASN A 6 -0.60 -20.48 23.35
CA ASN A 6 -0.20 -21.89 23.53
C ASN A 6 1.34 -22.11 23.59
N SER A 7 2.13 -21.10 23.22
CA SER A 7 3.60 -21.14 23.21
C SER A 7 4.29 -20.30 24.28
N ALA A 8 3.68 -19.23 24.81
CA ALA A 8 4.35 -18.34 25.78
C ALA A 8 3.40 -17.34 26.46
N LYS A 9 3.85 -16.82 27.61
CA LYS A 9 3.30 -15.63 28.28
C LYS A 9 4.20 -14.42 28.05
N LEU A 10 3.68 -13.39 27.39
CA LEU A 10 4.44 -12.21 26.99
C LEU A 10 3.90 -10.95 27.68
N ALA A 11 4.79 -10.11 28.20
CA ALA A 11 4.39 -8.82 28.77
C ALA A 11 4.06 -7.82 27.67
N LEU A 12 2.94 -7.11 27.81
CA LEU A 12 2.56 -6.04 26.88
C LEU A 12 3.17 -4.71 27.33
N GLN A 13 3.63 -3.91 26.37
CA GLN A 13 4.09 -2.55 26.58
C GLN A 13 2.88 -1.62 26.72
N ARG A 14 2.88 -0.74 27.72
CA ARG A 14 1.84 0.28 27.90
C ARG A 14 2.19 1.53 27.10
N SER A 15 1.27 2.02 26.27
CA SER A 15 1.36 3.28 25.54
C SER A 15 0.10 4.10 25.76
N GLY A 16 0.15 5.06 26.70
CA GLY A 16 -1.03 5.84 27.09
C GLY A 16 -2.15 4.95 27.67
N LYS A 17 -3.24 4.82 26.90
CA LYS A 17 -4.40 3.98 27.21
C LYS A 17 -4.29 2.56 26.64
N ASP A 18 -3.37 2.34 25.70
CA ASP A 18 -3.26 1.10 24.95
C ASP A 18 -2.17 0.18 25.51
N PHE A 19 -2.30 -1.12 25.24
CA PHE A 19 -1.31 -2.14 25.56
C PHE A 19 -0.93 -2.88 24.28
N THR A 20 0.35 -2.89 23.92
CA THR A 20 0.83 -3.40 22.63
C THR A 20 2.02 -4.35 22.78
N ILE A 21 2.19 -5.22 21.79
CA ILE A 21 3.39 -6.05 21.61
C ILE A 21 3.61 -6.28 20.13
N MET A 22 4.87 -6.25 19.71
CA MET A 22 5.28 -6.62 18.35
C MET A 22 5.96 -7.97 18.40
N LYS A 23 5.42 -8.96 17.69
CA LYS A 23 5.99 -10.31 17.61
C LYS A 23 5.91 -10.81 16.17
N VAL A 24 7.02 -11.31 15.67
CA VAL A 24 7.07 -12.02 14.39
C VAL A 24 6.56 -13.44 14.62
N LEU A 25 5.56 -13.85 13.84
CA LEU A 25 4.95 -15.17 13.88
C LEU A 25 4.98 -15.78 12.48
N PRO A 26 5.33 -17.06 12.32
CA PRO A 26 5.12 -17.80 11.07
C PRO A 26 3.65 -17.81 10.66
N SER A 27 3.36 -18.15 9.41
CA SER A 27 1.98 -18.45 9.00
C SER A 27 1.37 -19.58 9.81
N GLY A 28 0.06 -19.51 10.05
CA GLY A 28 -0.70 -20.45 10.84
C GLY A 28 -1.82 -19.78 11.64
N VAL A 29 -2.65 -20.62 12.27
CA VAL A 29 -3.75 -20.19 13.14
C VAL A 29 -3.28 -20.21 14.59
N TYR A 30 -3.39 -19.07 15.26
CA TYR A 30 -2.95 -18.88 16.63
C TYR A 30 -4.14 -18.62 17.55
N GLN A 31 -4.13 -19.28 18.70
CA GLN A 31 -5.04 -19.03 19.82
C GLN A 31 -4.32 -18.23 20.89
N TYR A 32 -4.99 -17.19 21.40
CA TYR A 32 -4.44 -16.37 22.47
C TYR A 32 -5.54 -15.78 23.35
N ARG A 33 -5.10 -15.29 24.52
CA ARG A 33 -5.92 -14.55 25.47
C ARG A 33 -5.08 -13.50 26.20
N PHE A 34 -5.75 -12.56 26.84
CA PHE A 34 -5.11 -11.53 27.65
C PHE A 34 -5.21 -11.88 29.13
N ILE A 35 -4.14 -11.57 29.87
CA ILE A 35 -4.14 -11.53 31.34
C ILE A 35 -4.22 -10.06 31.72
N VAL A 36 -5.39 -9.66 32.22
CA VAL A 36 -5.66 -8.30 32.70
C VAL A 36 -5.92 -8.41 34.19
N ASP A 37 -5.07 -7.78 35.00
CA ASP A 37 -5.17 -7.80 36.46
C ASP A 37 -5.24 -9.23 37.07
N GLY A 38 -4.50 -10.16 36.46
CA GLY A 38 -4.45 -11.56 36.88
C GLY A 38 -5.59 -12.43 36.37
N GLN A 39 -6.57 -11.86 35.66
CA GLN A 39 -7.70 -12.58 35.10
C GLN A 39 -7.57 -12.80 33.58
N TRP A 40 -7.97 -13.98 33.14
CA TRP A 40 -8.06 -14.36 31.73
C TRP A 40 -9.21 -13.62 31.06
N ARG A 41 -8.93 -12.87 30.00
CA ARG A 41 -9.92 -12.16 29.20
C ARG A 41 -9.67 -12.33 27.71
N CYS A 42 -10.72 -12.33 26.92
CA CYS A 42 -10.67 -12.21 25.47
C CYS A 42 -11.21 -10.85 25.04
N SER A 43 -10.71 -10.33 23.92
CA SER A 43 -11.28 -9.15 23.29
C SER A 43 -12.60 -9.52 22.62
N PRO A 44 -13.69 -8.76 22.86
CA PRO A 44 -14.97 -9.01 22.21
C PRO A 44 -14.98 -8.62 20.73
N ASP A 45 -14.08 -7.72 20.32
CA ASP A 45 -14.02 -7.17 18.96
C ASP A 45 -13.22 -8.06 17.99
N LEU A 46 -12.61 -9.14 18.49
CA LEU A 46 -11.76 -10.03 17.72
C LEU A 46 -12.41 -11.41 17.57
N PRO A 47 -12.12 -12.15 16.48
CA PRO A 47 -12.65 -13.49 16.28
C PRO A 47 -12.42 -14.38 17.50
N LEU A 48 -13.44 -15.13 17.89
CA LEU A 48 -13.46 -15.99 19.08
C LEU A 48 -13.68 -17.45 18.67
N ALA A 49 -12.97 -18.35 19.34
CA ALA A 49 -13.24 -19.78 19.31
C ALA A 49 -13.43 -20.30 20.73
N GLN A 50 -14.21 -21.37 20.86
CA GLN A 50 -14.46 -22.05 22.11
C GLN A 50 -14.06 -23.52 21.98
N ASP A 51 -13.38 -24.06 22.98
CA ASP A 51 -13.05 -25.48 23.04
C ASP A 51 -14.22 -26.31 23.62
N ASP A 52 -14.13 -27.64 23.54
CA ASP A 52 -15.14 -28.57 24.07
C ASP A 52 -15.35 -28.44 25.59
N ALA A 53 -14.38 -27.86 26.30
CA ALA A 53 -14.43 -27.59 27.73
C ALA A 53 -15.06 -26.23 28.07
N GLY A 54 -15.43 -25.44 27.07
CA GLY A 54 -16.09 -24.15 27.24
C GLY A 54 -15.14 -22.96 27.41
N ASN A 55 -13.83 -23.13 27.24
CA ASN A 55 -12.87 -22.03 27.31
C ASN A 55 -12.85 -21.25 26.00
N SER A 56 -12.92 -19.92 26.09
CA SER A 56 -12.86 -19.03 24.93
C SER A 56 -11.44 -18.49 24.70
N TYR A 57 -11.07 -18.35 23.42
CA TYR A 57 -9.81 -17.78 22.96
C TYR A 57 -10.05 -16.85 21.78
N ASN A 58 -9.26 -15.79 21.66
CA ASN A 58 -9.19 -15.05 20.40
C ASN A 58 -8.37 -15.82 19.37
N LEU A 59 -8.80 -15.76 18.11
CA LEU A 59 -8.11 -16.37 16.97
C LEU A 59 -7.38 -15.32 16.14
N LEU A 60 -6.18 -15.67 15.69
CA LEU A 60 -5.39 -14.93 14.71
C LEU A 60 -4.95 -15.89 13.61
N ASP A 61 -5.50 -15.74 12.41
CA ASP A 61 -5.10 -16.49 11.21
C ASP A 61 -4.07 -15.69 10.42
N LEU A 62 -2.84 -16.20 10.35
CA LEU A 62 -1.74 -15.60 9.59
C LEU A 62 -1.47 -16.42 8.33
N GLN A 63 -1.66 -15.80 7.17
CA GLN A 63 -1.40 -16.46 5.88
C GLN A 63 -0.04 -16.00 5.32
N ASP A 64 0.71 -16.91 4.67
CA ASP A 64 2.00 -16.59 4.02
C ASP A 64 1.86 -15.52 2.94
N TYR A 65 0.69 -15.48 2.32
CA TYR A 65 0.29 -14.49 1.35
C TYR A 65 -0.98 -13.83 1.85
N VAL A 66 -0.83 -12.70 2.53
CA VAL A 66 -1.90 -11.71 2.60
C VAL A 66 -1.78 -10.96 1.27
N PRO A 67 -2.69 -11.15 0.29
CA PRO A 67 -2.80 -10.17 -0.79
C PRO A 67 -2.86 -8.82 -0.09
N GLU A 68 -2.16 -7.79 -0.57
CA GLU A 68 -2.46 -6.43 -0.13
C GLU A 68 -3.97 -6.28 -0.33
N ASP A 69 -4.74 -6.41 0.74
CA ASP A 69 -6.19 -6.45 0.68
C ASP A 69 -6.60 -5.00 0.62
N ILE A 70 -6.46 -4.45 -0.59
CA ILE A 70 -6.80 -3.06 -0.91
C ILE A 70 -8.27 -2.80 -0.52
N GLY A 71 -9.12 -3.83 -0.46
CA GLY A 71 -10.52 -3.73 -0.06
C GLY A 71 -10.77 -3.58 1.45
N SER A 72 -9.81 -3.90 2.32
CA SER A 72 -10.00 -3.82 3.78
C SER A 72 -9.77 -2.41 4.34
N ILE A 73 -9.09 -1.54 3.59
CA ILE A 73 -8.86 -0.14 3.94
C ILE A 73 -9.89 0.76 3.25
N SER A 74 -11.16 0.60 3.63
CA SER A 74 -12.28 1.41 3.12
C SER A 74 -12.05 2.94 3.24
N GLY A 75 -11.16 3.39 4.13
CA GLY A 75 -10.78 4.80 4.28
C GLY A 75 -9.77 5.35 3.27
N PHE A 76 -9.20 4.51 2.39
CA PHE A 76 -8.19 4.90 1.40
C PHE A 76 -8.63 4.64 -0.04
N GLU A 77 -9.82 4.10 -0.26
CA GLU A 77 -10.40 3.97 -1.60
C GLU A 77 -10.66 5.39 -2.15
N PRO A 78 -10.04 5.78 -3.28
CA PRO A 78 -10.36 7.05 -3.89
C PRO A 78 -11.86 7.07 -4.24
N PRO A 79 -12.54 8.22 -4.10
CA PRO A 79 -13.96 8.31 -4.43
C PRO A 79 -14.16 7.89 -5.88
N GLN A 80 -15.17 7.06 -6.13
CA GLN A 80 -15.51 6.68 -7.49
C GLN A 80 -15.87 7.93 -8.30
N SER A 81 -15.37 7.95 -9.53
CA SER A 81 -15.78 8.91 -10.54
C SER A 81 -17.32 8.95 -10.65
N PRO A 82 -17.96 10.12 -10.76
CA PRO A 82 -19.40 10.19 -10.92
C PRO A 82 -19.87 9.49 -12.20
N ASP A 83 -20.95 8.71 -12.13
CA ASP A 83 -21.46 7.92 -13.27
C ASP A 83 -21.86 8.76 -14.49
N SER A 84 -22.31 10.00 -14.28
CA SER A 84 -22.78 10.88 -15.36
C SER A 84 -22.73 12.38 -15.05
N SER A 85 -22.24 12.80 -13.88
CA SER A 85 -22.23 14.22 -13.49
C SER A 85 -21.06 15.01 -14.07
N TYR A 86 -20.21 14.38 -14.87
CA TYR A 86 -19.17 15.09 -15.62
C TYR A 86 -19.83 16.09 -16.56
N ASN A 87 -19.48 17.36 -16.39
CA ASN A 87 -19.90 18.43 -17.28
C ASN A 87 -18.65 19.11 -17.86
N ASN A 88 -18.86 19.88 -18.92
CA ASN A 88 -17.81 20.71 -19.52
C ASN A 88 -18.08 22.18 -19.23
N LEU A 89 -18.55 22.50 -18.01
CA LEU A 89 -18.79 23.89 -17.62
C LEU A 89 -17.46 24.64 -17.58
N GLN A 90 -17.49 25.88 -18.07
CA GLN A 90 -16.32 26.73 -18.05
C GLN A 90 -16.05 27.20 -16.62
N LEU A 91 -14.81 26.97 -16.15
CA LEU A 91 -14.38 27.38 -14.81
C LEU A 91 -14.41 28.91 -14.69
N GLY A 92 -14.88 29.41 -13.55
CA GLY A 92 -14.92 30.83 -13.21
C GLY A 92 -13.66 31.29 -12.50
N SER A 93 -13.52 32.60 -12.26
CA SER A 93 -12.36 33.18 -11.57
C SER A 93 -12.13 32.61 -10.15
N GLU A 94 -13.21 32.21 -9.47
CA GLU A 94 -13.14 31.65 -8.12
C GLU A 94 -12.52 30.25 -8.09
N ASP A 95 -12.68 29.47 -9.16
CA ASP A 95 -12.08 28.13 -9.29
C ASP A 95 -10.55 28.22 -9.40
N PHE A 96 -10.05 29.31 -9.98
CA PHE A 96 -8.62 29.60 -10.10
C PHE A 96 -8.02 30.32 -8.88
N ALA A 97 -8.86 30.76 -7.93
CA ALA A 97 -8.38 31.50 -6.76
C ALA A 97 -7.64 30.61 -5.74
N LYS A 98 -7.83 29.28 -5.82
CA LYS A 98 -7.15 28.31 -4.95
C LYS A 98 -5.76 28.00 -5.51
N GLU A 99 -4.75 28.07 -4.64
CA GLU A 99 -3.39 27.69 -5.01
C GLU A 99 -3.32 26.19 -5.34
N PRO A 100 -2.67 25.79 -6.46
CA PRO A 100 -2.53 24.38 -6.78
C PRO A 100 -1.65 23.66 -5.75
N PRO A 101 -1.92 22.38 -5.48
CA PRO A 101 -1.09 21.61 -4.57
C PRO A 101 0.35 21.48 -5.10
N SER A 102 1.31 21.48 -4.18
CA SER A 102 2.71 21.25 -4.51
C SER A 102 2.92 19.86 -5.11
N VAL A 103 3.77 19.75 -6.12
CA VAL A 103 4.10 18.46 -6.75
C VAL A 103 4.77 17.54 -5.73
N PRO A 104 4.25 16.31 -5.51
CA PRO A 104 4.89 15.35 -4.62
C PRO A 104 6.31 15.00 -5.10
N PRO A 105 7.33 15.00 -4.22
CA PRO A 105 8.72 14.74 -4.61
C PRO A 105 8.92 13.32 -5.16
N HIS A 106 8.09 12.36 -4.75
CA HIS A 106 8.14 10.98 -5.21
C HIS A 106 7.96 10.84 -6.73
N LEU A 107 7.25 11.75 -7.40
CA LEU A 107 7.08 11.74 -8.85
C LEU A 107 8.39 11.96 -9.63
N GLN A 108 9.46 12.36 -8.95
CA GLN A 108 10.78 12.50 -9.56
C GLN A 108 11.56 11.18 -9.56
N MET A 109 11.12 10.18 -8.81
CA MET A 109 11.79 8.88 -8.60
C MET A 109 11.45 7.88 -9.71
N THR A 110 11.66 8.26 -10.98
CA THR A 110 11.28 7.42 -12.12
C THR A 110 12.20 6.22 -12.27
N LEU A 111 11.64 5.03 -12.55
CA LEU A 111 12.41 3.80 -12.73
C LEU A 111 13.43 3.89 -13.87
N LEU A 112 13.08 4.60 -14.94
CA LEU A 112 13.89 4.67 -16.17
C LEU A 112 15.08 5.63 -16.05
N ASN A 113 15.09 6.51 -15.04
CA ASN A 113 16.21 7.43 -14.79
C ASN A 113 17.16 6.91 -13.70
N ALA A 114 16.92 5.71 -13.15
CA ALA A 114 17.82 5.10 -12.18
C ALA A 114 19.18 4.81 -12.84
N PRO A 115 20.31 5.08 -12.15
CA PRO A 115 21.63 4.79 -12.70
C PRO A 115 21.77 3.30 -12.97
N ALA A 116 22.15 2.94 -14.19
CA ALA A 116 22.46 1.55 -14.53
C ALA A 116 23.68 1.09 -13.73
N SER A 117 23.55 -0.01 -12.97
CA SER A 117 24.73 -0.68 -12.42
C SER A 117 25.52 -1.31 -13.57
N TYR A 118 26.84 -1.13 -13.59
CA TYR A 118 27.78 -1.57 -14.64
C TYR A 118 27.95 -3.11 -14.75
N MET A 119 26.99 -3.91 -14.29
CA MET A 119 27.05 -5.36 -14.40
C MET A 119 26.64 -5.83 -15.80
N GLU A 120 27.29 -6.89 -16.31
CA GLU A 120 26.97 -7.55 -17.61
C GLU A 120 25.50 -7.94 -17.73
N MET A 121 24.83 -8.17 -16.61
CA MET A 121 23.38 -8.33 -16.52
C MET A 121 22.82 -7.23 -15.61
N PRO A 122 22.07 -6.25 -16.15
CA PRO A 122 21.41 -5.26 -15.32
C PRO A 122 20.48 -5.98 -14.34
N PRO A 123 20.53 -5.66 -13.03
CA PRO A 123 19.57 -6.20 -12.10
C PRO A 123 18.16 -5.82 -12.56
N PRO A 124 17.16 -6.69 -12.36
CA PRO A 124 15.78 -6.33 -12.63
C PRO A 124 15.45 -5.02 -11.89
N LEU A 125 14.73 -4.12 -12.54
CA LEU A 125 14.33 -2.84 -11.95
C LEU A 125 13.71 -3.09 -10.57
N SER A 126 14.13 -2.30 -9.58
CA SER A 126 13.56 -2.37 -8.23
C SER A 126 12.04 -2.18 -8.29
N ARG A 127 11.30 -2.84 -7.39
CA ARG A 127 9.85 -2.67 -7.26
C ARG A 127 9.52 -1.17 -7.19
N PRO A 128 8.72 -0.62 -8.14
CA PRO A 128 8.35 0.79 -8.08
C PRO A 128 7.54 1.09 -6.83
N GLN A 129 7.69 2.31 -6.32
CA GLN A 129 6.77 2.82 -5.31
C GLN A 129 5.37 2.92 -5.91
N HIS A 130 4.33 2.60 -5.13
CA HIS A 130 2.95 2.63 -5.62
C HIS A 130 2.54 4.04 -6.11
N VAL A 131 3.10 5.10 -5.50
CA VAL A 131 2.81 6.50 -5.84
C VAL A 131 3.31 6.93 -7.22
N VAL A 132 4.22 6.20 -7.85
CA VAL A 132 4.71 6.55 -9.20
C VAL A 132 3.96 5.82 -10.32
N LEU A 133 3.07 4.89 -9.97
CA LEU A 133 2.25 4.14 -10.92
C LEU A 133 1.16 5.02 -11.52
N ASN A 134 0.73 4.70 -12.74
CA ASN A 134 -0.32 5.42 -13.48
C ASN A 134 0.01 6.89 -13.80
N HIS A 135 1.26 7.32 -13.57
CA HIS A 135 1.75 8.64 -13.97
C HIS A 135 2.45 8.58 -15.33
N LEU A 136 2.15 9.55 -16.19
CA LEU A 136 2.79 9.71 -17.50
C LEU A 136 4.11 10.47 -17.36
N TYR A 137 5.19 9.86 -17.85
CA TYR A 137 6.51 10.46 -17.97
C TYR A 137 6.82 10.75 -19.42
N MET A 138 7.54 11.85 -19.66
CA MET A 138 7.97 12.25 -20.99
C MET A 138 9.46 12.55 -20.96
N GLN A 139 10.21 12.01 -21.92
CA GLN A 139 11.62 12.33 -22.05
C GLN A 139 11.76 13.79 -22.53
N ARG A 140 12.41 14.63 -21.72
CA ARG A 140 12.74 16.00 -22.12
C ARG A 140 13.94 15.97 -23.06
N GLY A 141 13.71 16.21 -24.35
CA GLY A 141 14.73 16.10 -25.39
C GLY A 141 15.84 17.14 -25.31
N LYS A 142 17.08 16.70 -25.56
CA LYS A 142 18.14 17.53 -26.16
C LYS A 142 17.97 17.41 -27.69
N SER A 143 17.89 18.55 -28.38
CA SER A 143 17.77 18.74 -29.84
C SER A 143 18.08 17.51 -30.72
N GLY A 144 17.04 16.85 -31.25
CA GLY A 144 17.09 15.69 -32.17
C GLY A 144 15.67 15.26 -32.59
N PRO A 145 15.48 14.58 -33.74
CA PRO A 145 14.34 14.78 -34.65
C PRO A 145 13.01 14.36 -34.04
N SER A 146 11.96 15.17 -34.26
CA SER A 146 10.51 14.89 -34.32
C SER A 146 9.94 13.66 -33.60
N VAL A 147 10.48 13.20 -32.48
CA VAL A 147 10.02 12.00 -31.77
C VAL A 147 9.95 12.29 -30.29
N VAL A 148 8.82 11.93 -29.68
CA VAL A 148 8.60 12.01 -28.24
C VAL A 148 8.53 10.60 -27.69
N ALA A 149 9.29 10.34 -26.62
CA ALA A 149 9.18 9.14 -25.83
C ALA A 149 8.28 9.40 -24.62
N LEU A 150 7.22 8.61 -24.51
CA LEU A 150 6.25 8.61 -23.41
C LEU A 150 6.38 7.31 -22.63
N GLY A 151 6.44 7.39 -21.31
CA GLY A 151 6.56 6.23 -20.43
C GLY A 151 5.46 6.20 -19.38
N THR A 152 4.88 5.04 -19.11
CA THR A 152 3.99 4.81 -17.95
C THR A 152 4.34 3.50 -17.28
N THR A 153 4.12 3.40 -15.96
CA THR A 153 4.27 2.14 -15.22
C THR A 153 2.94 1.76 -14.60
N GLU A 154 2.46 0.57 -14.93
CA GLU A 154 1.17 0.04 -14.48
C GLU A 154 1.37 -1.26 -13.69
N ARG A 155 0.45 -1.55 -12.77
CA ARG A 155 0.42 -2.81 -12.02
C ARG A 155 -0.58 -3.75 -12.68
N PHE A 156 -0.12 -4.94 -13.04
CA PHE A 156 -0.96 -6.06 -13.48
C PHE A 156 -0.90 -7.18 -12.44
N ILE A 157 -1.95 -7.28 -11.61
CA ILE A 157 -2.02 -8.21 -10.48
C ILE A 157 -0.84 -7.97 -9.51
N ALA A 158 0.14 -8.89 -9.47
CA ALA A 158 1.32 -8.82 -8.61
C ALA A 158 2.59 -8.36 -9.36
N LYS A 159 2.46 -8.01 -10.65
CA LYS A 159 3.58 -7.62 -11.51
C LYS A 159 3.47 -6.15 -11.90
N TYR A 160 4.62 -5.55 -12.23
CA TYR A 160 4.71 -4.17 -12.70
C TYR A 160 5.22 -4.17 -14.13
N VAL A 161 4.59 -3.37 -14.99
CA VAL A 161 4.93 -3.26 -16.40
C VAL A 161 5.18 -1.80 -16.72
N THR A 162 6.36 -1.49 -17.23
CA THR A 162 6.68 -0.15 -17.74
C THR A 162 6.59 -0.18 -19.26
N VAL A 163 5.70 0.63 -19.83
CA VAL A 163 5.50 0.75 -21.28
C VAL A 163 6.14 2.05 -21.74
N VAL A 164 6.94 1.98 -22.82
CA VAL A 164 7.52 3.16 -23.48
C VAL A 164 7.00 3.24 -24.92
N LEU A 165 6.28 4.31 -25.23
CA LEU A 165 5.75 4.62 -26.56
C LEU A 165 6.60 5.71 -27.21
N TYR A 166 7.13 5.43 -28.39
CA TYR A 166 7.77 6.42 -29.25
C TYR A 166 6.78 6.90 -30.29
N LYS A 167 6.48 8.20 -30.28
CA LYS A 167 5.57 8.82 -31.24
C LYS A 167 6.28 9.91 -32.02
N SER A 168 6.19 9.81 -33.36
CA SER A 168 6.64 10.90 -34.24
C SER A 168 5.68 12.08 -34.16
N LEU A 169 6.23 13.27 -33.98
CA LEU A 169 5.53 14.54 -34.16
C LEU A 169 5.56 14.86 -35.65
N GLN A 170 4.47 14.61 -36.36
CA GLN A 170 4.28 15.18 -37.70
C GLN A 170 4.17 16.69 -37.54
N ARG A 171 4.93 17.43 -38.35
CA ARG A 171 4.93 18.89 -38.36
C ARG A 171 3.91 19.41 -39.35
#